data_AF-A0A533YB97-F1
#
_entry.id   AF-A0A533YB97-F1
#
_cell.length_a   1.000
_cell.length_b   1.000
_cell.length_c   1.000
_cell.angle_alpha   90.00
_cell.angle_beta   90.00
_cell.angle_gamma   90.00
#
_symmetry.space_group_name_H-M   'P 1'
#
loop_
_entity.id
_entity.type
_entity.pdbx_description
1 polymer ?
#
loop_
_entity_poly.entity_id
_entity_poly.type
_entity_poly.pdbx_seq_one_letter_code
_entity_poly.pdbx_strand_id
1 'polypeptide(L)'
;MGIAEVVRAAYPDQTQFDKTNHHYDPASVPSAPRWDMVDIRYRQTFKTSLSLDRLRQEPKLKNMVLIQKGSRLSVQPVTEAEWAVVLKLAGAK
;
A
#
# COMPACT_ATOMS: atom_id res chain seq x y z
N MET A 1 2.87 6.87 10.06
CA MET A 1 2.84 5.42 9.80
C MET A 1 1.67 4.83 10.56
N GLY A 2 0.86 3.99 9.94
CA GLY A 2 -0.36 3.47 10.56
C GLY A 2 -1.13 2.50 9.66
N ILE A 3 -2.35 2.18 10.08
CA ILE A 3 -3.29 1.33 9.37
C ILE A 3 -4.39 2.20 8.78
N ALA A 4 -4.76 1.88 7.55
CA ALA A 4 -5.98 2.33 6.90
C ALA A 4 -6.76 1.10 6.42
N GLU A 5 -8.04 1.29 6.16
CA GLU A 5 -8.95 0.26 5.66
C GLU A 5 -9.55 0.70 4.33
N VAL A 6 -9.67 -0.23 3.39
CA VAL A 6 -10.41 -0.01 2.13
C VAL A 6 -11.90 0.06 2.43
N VAL A 7 -12.52 1.21 2.15
CA VAL A 7 -13.96 1.45 2.35
C VAL A 7 -14.75 1.45 1.04
N ARG A 8 -14.05 1.55 -0.09
CA ARG A 8 -14.63 1.36 -1.41
C ARG A 8 -13.70 0.50 -2.25
N ALA A 9 -14.25 -0.56 -2.85
CA ALA A 9 -13.53 -1.41 -3.80
C ALA A 9 -13.11 -0.61 -5.05
N ALA A 10 -12.24 -1.21 -5.86
CA ALA A 10 -11.63 -0.58 -7.02
C ALA A 10 -12.65 0.08 -7.97
N TYR A 11 -12.30 1.27 -8.46
CA TYR A 11 -13.02 1.99 -9.50
C TYR A 11 -12.05 2.87 -10.30
N PRO A 12 -12.42 3.32 -11.52
CA PRO A 12 -11.52 4.07 -12.38
C PRO A 12 -10.98 5.35 -11.74
N ASP A 13 -9.66 5.51 -11.79
CA ASP A 13 -8.97 6.71 -11.29
C ASP A 13 -9.24 7.91 -12.21
N GLN A 14 -9.96 8.92 -11.73
CA GLN A 14 -10.28 10.10 -12.54
C GLN A 14 -9.05 10.93 -12.92
N THR A 15 -7.97 10.86 -12.14
CA THR A 15 -6.74 11.64 -12.39
C THR A 15 -6.03 11.21 -13.67
N GLN A 16 -6.23 9.97 -14.12
CA GLN A 16 -5.62 9.47 -15.35
C GLN A 16 -6.11 10.20 -16.62
N PHE A 17 -7.25 10.91 -16.55
CA PHE A 17 -7.83 11.67 -17.67
C PHE A 17 -7.52 13.17 -17.63
N ASP A 18 -6.98 13.68 -16.53
CA ASP A 18 -6.72 15.11 -16.34
C ASP A 18 -5.31 15.47 -16.83
N LYS A 19 -5.23 16.18 -17.96
CA LYS A 19 -3.96 16.60 -18.60
C LYS A 19 -3.05 17.46 -17.71
N THR A 20 -3.59 18.08 -16.67
CA THR A 20 -2.83 18.91 -15.73
C THR A 20 -2.29 18.11 -14.55
N ASN A 21 -2.77 16.88 -14.36
CA ASN A 21 -2.34 16.00 -13.29
C ASN A 21 -1.00 15.34 -13.60
N HIS A 22 -0.16 15.17 -12.58
CA HIS A 22 1.13 14.47 -12.71
C HIS A 22 0.98 13.00 -13.16
N HIS A 23 -0.16 12.37 -12.86
CA HIS A 23 -0.46 10.98 -13.20
C HIS A 23 -1.36 10.82 -14.44
N TYR A 24 -1.47 11.86 -15.27
CA TYR A 24 -2.18 11.78 -16.55
C TYR A 24 -1.64 10.65 -17.44
N ASP A 25 -2.54 9.84 -18.02
CA ASP A 25 -2.21 8.82 -19.00
C ASP A 25 -2.89 9.13 -20.35
N PRO A 26 -2.15 9.63 -21.36
CA PRO A 26 -2.74 9.97 -22.66
C PRO A 26 -3.30 8.77 -23.44
N ALA A 27 -2.96 7.54 -23.05
CA ALA A 27 -3.47 6.32 -23.66
C ALA A 27 -4.69 5.74 -22.92
N SER A 28 -5.11 6.33 -21.79
CA SER A 28 -6.31 5.91 -21.08
C SER A 28 -7.54 6.67 -21.57
N VAL A 29 -8.62 5.97 -21.87
CA VAL A 29 -9.89 6.55 -22.34
C VAL A 29 -11.05 6.18 -21.41
N PRO A 30 -12.07 7.05 -21.23
CA PRO A 30 -13.16 6.79 -20.28
C PRO A 30 -13.94 5.49 -20.50
N SER A 31 -14.00 5.00 -21.75
CA SER A 31 -14.64 3.73 -22.09
C SER A 31 -13.80 2.49 -21.75
N ALA A 32 -12.50 2.66 -21.51
CA ALA A 32 -11.55 1.60 -21.19
C ALA A 32 -10.43 2.17 -20.28
N PRO A 33 -10.75 2.54 -19.02
CA PRO A 33 -9.78 3.04 -18.06
C PRO A 33 -8.68 2.01 -17.80
N ARG A 34 -7.43 2.47 -17.68
CA ARG A 34 -6.26 1.62 -17.42
C ARG A 34 -5.90 1.54 -15.93
N TRP A 35 -6.25 2.57 -15.18
CA TRP A 35 -5.88 2.74 -13.77
C TRP A 35 -7.13 2.73 -12.88
N ASP A 36 -7.06 1.96 -11.80
CA ASP A 36 -8.07 1.95 -10.75
C ASP A 36 -7.49 2.52 -9.45
N MET A 37 -8.37 3.11 -8.64
CA MET A 37 -8.10 3.52 -7.28
C MET A 37 -9.13 2.94 -6.30
N VAL A 38 -8.83 3.03 -5.01
CA VAL A 38 -9.72 2.66 -3.91
C VAL A 38 -9.85 3.82 -2.95
N ASP A 39 -10.99 3.90 -2.25
CA ASP A 39 -11.10 4.82 -1.12
C ASP A 39 -10.63 4.10 0.14
N ILE A 40 -9.75 4.75 0.90
CA ILE A 40 -9.29 4.27 2.20
C ILE A 40 -9.73 5.20 3.32
N ARG A 41 -9.98 4.62 4.48
CA ARG A 41 -10.30 5.33 5.72
C ARG A 41 -9.22 5.08 6.74
N TYR A 42 -8.81 6.15 7.41
CA TYR A 42 -7.92 6.08 8.57
C TYR A 42 -8.47 5.11 9.63
N ARG A 43 -7.62 4.24 10.17
CA ARG A 43 -7.95 3.36 11.30
C ARG A 43 -7.12 3.68 12.53
N GLN A 44 -5.80 3.67 12.41
CA GLN A 44 -4.93 3.82 13.56
C GLN A 44 -3.55 4.36 13.16
N THR A 45 -3.01 5.27 13.96
CA THR A 45 -1.58 5.63 13.92
C THR A 45 -0.76 4.68 14.79
N PHE A 46 0.40 4.23 14.28
CA PHE A 46 1.33 3.41 15.07
C PHE A 46 2.00 4.24 16.17
N LYS A 47 2.09 3.66 17.38
CA LYS A 47 2.81 4.26 18.50
C LYS A 47 4.32 4.30 18.25
N THR A 48 4.82 3.29 17.54
CA THR A 48 6.23 3.19 17.17
C THR A 48 6.37 3.23 15.66
N SER A 49 7.16 4.16 15.15
CA SER A 49 7.50 4.21 13.73
C SER A 49 8.34 2.98 13.35
N LEU A 50 8.01 2.37 12.20
CA LEU A 50 8.73 1.22 11.67
C LEU A 50 9.49 1.64 10.42
N SER A 51 10.82 1.72 10.53
CA SER A 51 11.69 1.94 9.37
C SER A 51 11.85 0.65 8.56
N LEU A 52 12.17 0.80 7.28
CA LEU A 52 12.43 -0.35 6.41
C LEU A 52 13.59 -1.21 6.92
N ASP A 53 14.64 -0.60 7.46
CA ASP A 53 15.79 -1.33 8.02
C ASP A 53 15.41 -2.15 9.25
N ARG A 54 14.50 -1.64 10.10
CA ARG A 54 13.97 -2.42 11.22
C ARG A 54 13.17 -3.63 10.74
N LEU A 55 12.34 -3.46 9.70
CA LEU A 55 11.58 -4.57 9.13
C LEU A 55 12.50 -5.64 8.51
N ARG A 56 13.59 -5.23 7.85
CA ARG A 56 14.60 -6.16 7.28
C ARG A 56 15.32 -6.99 8.34
N GLN A 57 15.46 -6.47 9.56
CA GLN A 57 16.11 -7.19 10.66
C GLN A 57 15.20 -8.25 11.30
N GLU A 58 13.90 -8.28 10.99
CA GLU A 58 12.96 -9.26 11.55
C GLU A 58 12.94 -10.54 10.69
N PRO A 59 13.46 -11.68 11.19
CA PRO A 59 13.54 -12.91 10.40
C PRO A 59 12.18 -13.45 9.97
N LYS A 60 11.11 -13.16 10.73
CA LYS A 60 9.75 -13.57 10.37
C LYS A 60 9.19 -12.84 9.17
N LEU A 61 9.77 -11.70 8.79
CA LEU A 61 9.37 -10.92 7.63
C LEU A 61 10.21 -11.22 6.39
N LYS A 62 11.19 -12.14 6.45
CA LYS A 62 12.17 -12.41 5.37
C LYS A 62 11.56 -12.62 3.97
N ASN A 63 10.32 -13.12 3.91
CA ASN A 63 9.61 -13.41 2.67
C ASN A 63 8.63 -12.31 2.24
N MET A 64 8.43 -11.27 3.06
CA MET A 64 7.49 -10.18 2.78
C MET A 64 7.93 -9.44 1.53
N VAL A 65 6.98 -9.26 0.60
CA VAL A 65 7.22 -8.63 -0.72
C VAL A 65 7.93 -7.28 -0.59
N LEU A 66 7.66 -6.54 0.48
CA LEU A 66 8.24 -5.21 0.75
C LEU A 66 9.76 -5.24 0.89
N ILE A 67 10.31 -6.31 1.48
CA ILE A 67 11.75 -6.40 1.77
C ILE A 67 12.51 -7.28 0.77
N GLN A 68 11.80 -7.95 -0.13
CA GLN A 68 12.42 -8.72 -1.20
C GLN A 68 13.28 -7.82 -2.08
N LYS A 69 14.50 -8.28 -2.37
CA LYS A 69 15.46 -7.55 -3.19
C LYS A 69 14.87 -7.28 -4.57
N GLY A 70 14.89 -6.02 -5.00
CA GLY A 70 14.40 -5.61 -6.32
C GLY A 70 12.91 -5.32 -6.39
N SER A 71 12.13 -5.54 -5.33
CA SER A 71 10.72 -5.15 -5.29
C SER A 71 10.56 -3.65 -5.55
N ARG A 72 9.62 -3.30 -6.43
CA ARG A 72 9.21 -1.93 -6.80
C ARG A 72 7.70 -1.74 -6.75
N LEU A 73 6.98 -2.71 -6.19
CA LEU A 73 5.54 -2.68 -6.08
C LEU A 73 5.13 -1.67 -5.00
N SER A 74 4.23 -0.74 -5.32
CA SER A 74 3.67 0.22 -4.35
C SER A 74 2.50 -0.36 -3.54
N VAL A 75 1.78 -1.31 -4.13
CA VAL A 75 0.69 -2.06 -3.50
C VAL A 75 1.07 -3.54 -3.52
N GLN A 76 0.99 -4.17 -2.35
CA GLN A 76 1.53 -5.52 -2.15
C GLN A 76 0.61 -6.30 -1.21
N PRO A 77 0.44 -7.62 -1.42
CA PRO A 77 -0.22 -8.47 -0.46
C PRO A 77 0.66 -8.62 0.80
N VAL A 78 0.00 -8.78 1.94
CA VAL A 78 0.63 -9.10 3.23
C VAL A 78 -0.10 -10.32 3.80
N THR A 79 0.65 -11.35 4.16
CA THR A 79 0.08 -12.54 4.81
C THR A 79 -0.35 -12.23 6.24
N GLU A 80 -1.28 -13.00 6.80
CA GLU A 80 -1.71 -12.82 8.19
C GLU A 80 -0.55 -12.92 9.20
N ALA A 81 0.41 -13.82 8.94
CA ALA A 81 1.59 -13.98 9.78
C ALA A 81 2.51 -12.75 9.76
N GLU A 82 2.75 -12.17 8.58
CA GLU A 82 3.53 -10.94 8.44
C GLU A 82 2.81 -9.76 9.09
N TRP A 83 1.49 -9.65 8.86
CA TRP A 83 0.64 -8.62 9.44
C TRP A 83 0.73 -8.63 10.97
N ALA A 84 0.56 -9.79 11.60
CA ALA A 84 0.64 -9.94 13.06
C ALA A 84 2.01 -9.51 13.62
N VAL A 85 3.10 -9.81 12.90
CA VAL A 85 4.45 -9.37 13.28
C VAL A 85 4.60 -7.86 13.20
N VAL A 86 4.13 -7.24 12.11
CA VAL A 86 4.17 -5.77 11.93
C VAL A 86 3.36 -5.07 13.02
N LEU A 87 2.15 -5.55 13.33
CA LEU A 87 1.33 -4.99 14.42
C LEU A 87 2.06 -5.07 15.76
N LYS A 88 2.66 -6.21 16.08
CA LYS A 88 3.45 -6.39 17.31
C LYS A 88 4.62 -5.41 17.38
N LEU A 89 5.38 -5.26 16.30
CA LEU A 89 6.52 -4.32 16.25
C LEU A 89 6.08 -2.86 16.38
N ALA A 90 4.92 -2.52 15.84
CA ALA A 90 4.31 -1.19 15.89
C ALA A 90 3.66 -0.85 17.24
N GLY A 91 3.47 -1.85 18.12
CA GLY A 91 2.67 -1.71 19.34
C GLY A 91 1.19 -1.43 19.04
N ALA A 92 0.69 -1.92 17.91
CA ALA A 92 -0.69 -1.79 17.45
C ALA A 92 -1.52 -3.02 17.84
N LYS A 93 -2.85 -2.87 17.80
CA LYS A 93 -3.81 -3.96 18.02
C LYS A 93 -4.52 -4.27 16.71
#